data_AF-A0AA39VZ32-F1
#
_entry.id   AF-A0AA39VZ32-F1
#
_cell.length_a   1.000
_cell.length_b   1.000
_cell.length_c   1.000
_cell.angle_alpha   90.00
_cell.angle_beta   90.00
_cell.angle_gamma   90.00
#
_symmetry.space_group_name_H-M   'P 1'
#
loop_
_entity.id
_entity.type
_entity.pdbx_description
1 polymer ?
#
loop_
_entity_poly.entity_id
_entity_poly.type
_entity_poly.pdbx_seq_one_letter_code
_entity_poly.pdbx_strand_id
1 'polypeptide(L)'
;MWFGLGKSKARFDQEEFCLCSRLKMVQQPEGFANNNEVQEDSMLRRIFKGKRPTAEILYATLKKMSSEESEDALKMLNIYMVNQFFGTDDGRTTTMSGWLFSLVENEDEFQKFPWGSYIFSFTLYFLKDILKKRLHKLRGE
;
A
#
# COMPACT_ATOMS: atom_id res chain seq x y z
N MET A 1 5.22 -2.37 -19.68
CA MET A 1 6.09 -3.58 -19.71
C MET A 1 5.69 -4.47 -20.87
N TRP A 2 6.63 -5.02 -21.63
CA TRP A 2 6.34 -5.91 -22.76
C TRP A 2 6.40 -7.38 -22.33
N PHE A 3 5.46 -8.18 -22.80
CA PHE A 3 5.38 -9.62 -22.62
C PHE A 3 5.30 -10.32 -23.97
N GLY A 4 5.95 -11.48 -24.10
CA GLY A 4 5.77 -12.36 -25.24
C GLY A 4 4.51 -13.21 -25.06
N LEU A 5 3.66 -13.26 -26.08
CA LEU A 5 2.48 -14.14 -26.17
C LEU A 5 2.57 -14.95 -27.47
N GLY A 6 3.11 -16.16 -27.38
CA GLY A 6 3.44 -16.96 -28.56
C GLY A 6 4.39 -16.23 -29.50
N LYS A 7 3.94 -15.95 -30.74
CA LYS A 7 4.71 -15.19 -31.75
C LYS A 7 4.50 -13.67 -31.66
N SER A 8 3.63 -13.20 -30.78
CA SER A 8 3.27 -11.79 -30.64
C SER A 8 3.85 -11.16 -29.36
N LYS A 9 3.83 -9.83 -29.28
CA LYS A 9 4.19 -9.08 -28.08
C LYS A 9 2.99 -8.27 -27.63
N ALA A 10 2.69 -8.30 -26.33
CA ALA A 10 1.70 -7.45 -25.70
C ALA A 10 2.39 -6.49 -24.72
N ARG A 11 1.83 -5.29 -24.56
CA ARG A 11 2.27 -4.33 -23.55
C ARG A 11 1.22 -4.26 -22.46
N PHE A 12 1.66 -4.29 -21.21
CA PHE A 12 0.86 -3.89 -20.05
C PHE A 12 1.43 -2.58 -19.53
N ASP A 13 0.68 -1.51 -19.69
CA ASP A 13 1.03 -0.16 -19.28
C ASP A 13 0.01 0.37 -18.25
N GLN A 14 0.12 1.66 -17.95
CA GLN A 14 -0.79 2.34 -17.02
C GLN A 14 -2.26 2.22 -17.43
N GLU A 15 -2.56 2.27 -18.73
CA GLU A 15 -3.92 2.16 -19.26
C GLU A 15 -4.54 0.80 -18.95
N GLU A 16 -3.84 -0.30 -19.24
CA GLU A 16 -4.31 -1.65 -18.91
C GLU A 16 -4.45 -1.84 -17.40
N PHE A 17 -3.52 -1.28 -16.61
CA PHE A 17 -3.62 -1.32 -15.16
C PHE A 17 -4.87 -0.58 -14.65
N CYS A 18 -5.18 0.60 -15.18
CA CYS A 18 -6.41 1.35 -14.85
C CYS A 18 -7.66 0.56 -15.20
N LEU A 19 -7.66 -0.10 -16.37
CA LEU A 19 -8.80 -0.91 -16.80
C LEU A 19 -9.08 -2.07 -15.84
N CYS A 20 -8.03 -2.77 -15.38
CA CYS A 20 -8.16 -3.89 -14.46
C CYS A 20 -8.49 -3.46 -13.02
N SER A 21 -7.81 -2.43 -12.50
CA SER A 21 -7.92 -2.02 -11.10
C SER A 21 -9.04 -1.02 -10.83
N ARG A 22 -9.53 -0.34 -11.88
CA ARG A 22 -10.41 0.84 -11.80
C ARG A 22 -9.81 2.02 -11.02
N LEU A 23 -8.53 1.96 -10.68
CA LEU A 23 -7.82 3.06 -10.02
C LEU A 23 -7.43 4.12 -11.03
N LYS A 24 -7.53 5.39 -10.63
CA LYS A 24 -7.12 6.53 -11.45
C LYS A 24 -5.60 6.72 -11.36
N MET A 25 -4.95 6.97 -12.50
CA MET A 25 -3.59 7.53 -12.52
C MET A 25 -3.70 9.03 -12.32
N VAL A 26 -3.13 9.51 -11.23
CA VAL A 26 -3.06 10.94 -10.93
C VAL A 26 -1.61 11.21 -10.57
N GLN A 27 -1.05 12.32 -11.07
CA GLN A 27 0.27 12.73 -10.61
C GLN A 27 0.23 12.94 -9.10
N GLN A 28 1.26 12.45 -8.42
CA GLN A 28 1.39 12.69 -6.99
C GLN A 28 1.48 14.20 -6.75
N PRO A 29 0.65 14.76 -5.85
CA PRO A 29 0.76 16.17 -5.52
C PRO A 29 2.17 16.49 -5.06
N GLU A 30 2.75 17.56 -5.61
CA GLU A 30 4.01 18.12 -5.10
C GLU A 30 3.81 18.49 -3.63
N GLY A 31 4.75 18.10 -2.76
CA GLY A 31 4.64 18.36 -1.33
C GLY A 31 3.90 17.28 -0.53
N PHE A 32 3.62 16.10 -1.11
CA PHE A 32 3.36 14.90 -0.32
C PHE A 32 4.67 14.46 0.38
N ALA A 33 5.11 15.30 1.32
CA ALA A 33 6.22 15.03 2.17
C ALA A 33 5.87 13.79 2.99
N ASN A 34 6.82 12.89 3.08
CA ASN A 34 6.81 11.71 3.93
C ASN A 34 6.87 12.18 5.40
N ASN A 35 5.92 13.02 5.81
CA ASN A 35 5.85 13.64 7.12
C ASN A 35 5.49 12.53 8.10
N ASN A 36 6.54 11.92 8.63
CA ASN A 36 6.49 10.99 9.75
C ASN A 36 6.17 11.73 11.07
N GLU A 37 5.79 13.01 11.01
CA GLU A 37 5.33 13.75 12.17
C GLU A 37 3.96 13.21 12.59
N VAL A 38 4.01 12.39 13.64
CA VAL A 38 2.82 11.82 14.26
C VAL A 38 2.14 12.92 15.07
N GLN A 39 0.99 13.40 14.58
CA GLN A 39 0.15 14.37 15.28
C GLN A 39 -0.13 13.91 16.72
N GLU A 40 -0.19 14.86 17.66
CA GLU A 40 -0.34 14.54 19.10
C GLU A 40 -1.60 13.76 19.41
N ASP A 41 -2.68 14.02 18.69
CA ASP A 41 -3.96 13.32 18.79
C ASP A 41 -4.20 12.40 17.58
N SER A 42 -3.17 11.69 17.13
CA SER A 42 -3.32 10.64 16.11
C SER A 42 -3.82 9.34 16.72
N MET A 43 -4.56 8.56 15.93
CA MET A 43 -4.92 7.17 16.19
C MET A 43 -3.69 6.34 16.59
N LEU A 44 -2.55 6.57 15.93
CA LEU A 44 -1.28 5.90 16.27
C LEU A 44 -0.83 6.18 17.71
N ARG A 45 -1.00 7.41 18.22
CA ARG A 45 -0.69 7.76 19.61
C ARG A 45 -1.74 7.25 20.58
N ARG A 46 -3.03 7.47 20.30
CA ARG A 46 -4.13 7.04 21.17
C ARG A 46 -4.14 5.53 21.41
N ILE A 47 -3.98 4.75 20.34
CA ILE A 47 -4.20 3.30 20.37
C ILE A 47 -2.89 2.54 20.56
N PHE A 48 -1.84 2.94 19.83
CA PHE A 48 -0.56 2.22 19.81
C PHE A 48 0.56 2.94 20.56
N LYS A 49 0.25 4.00 21.31
CA LYS A 49 1.23 4.76 22.12
C LYS A 49 2.40 5.28 21.28
N GLY A 50 2.12 5.64 20.02
CA GLY A 50 3.10 6.15 19.06
C GLY A 50 3.98 5.08 18.41
N LYS A 51 3.81 3.80 18.76
CA LYS A 51 4.58 2.69 18.18
C LYS A 51 3.86 2.14 16.96
N ARG A 52 4.55 2.02 15.83
CA ARG A 52 3.99 1.45 14.60
C ARG A 52 3.74 -0.05 14.79
N PRO A 53 2.47 -0.51 14.72
CA PRO A 53 2.16 -1.93 14.85
C PRO A 53 2.55 -2.72 13.59
N THR A 54 2.68 -4.03 13.73
CA THR A 54 2.64 -4.96 12.60
C THR A 54 1.20 -5.14 12.12
N ALA A 55 0.99 -5.70 10.93
CA ALA A 55 -0.38 -5.95 10.44
C ALA A 55 -1.16 -6.91 11.33
N GLU A 56 -0.47 -7.88 11.96
CA GLU A 56 -1.09 -8.80 12.91
C GLU A 56 -1.62 -8.06 14.15
N ILE A 57 -0.79 -7.21 14.76
CA ILE A 57 -1.19 -6.42 15.92
C ILE A 57 -2.35 -5.49 15.56
N LEU A 58 -2.27 -4.80 14.42
CA LEU A 58 -3.33 -3.90 13.98
C LEU A 58 -4.66 -4.64 13.75
N TYR A 59 -4.62 -5.80 13.11
CA TYR A 59 -5.83 -6.60 12.87
C TYR A 59 -6.42 -7.18 14.17
N ALA A 60 -5.56 -7.62 15.09
CA ALA A 60 -5.99 -8.10 16.41
C ALA A 60 -6.65 -6.99 17.24
N THR A 61 -6.15 -5.76 17.14
CA THR A 61 -6.76 -4.58 17.77
C THR A 61 -8.09 -4.23 17.11
N LEU A 62 -8.15 -4.19 15.77
CA LEU A 62 -9.38 -3.90 15.02
C LEU A 62 -10.53 -4.84 15.41
N LYS A 63 -10.25 -6.14 15.59
CA LYS A 63 -11.24 -7.14 16.00
C LYS A 63 -11.86 -6.89 17.38
N LYS A 64 -11.18 -6.15 18.24
CA LYS A 64 -11.60 -5.89 19.62
C LYS A 64 -12.31 -4.54 19.77
N MET A 65 -12.32 -3.72 18.73
CA MET A 65 -12.97 -2.42 18.75
C MET A 65 -14.48 -2.54 18.82
N SER A 66 -15.08 -1.62 19.55
CA SER A 66 -16.53 -1.48 19.66
C SER A 66 -17.09 -0.62 18.52
N SER A 67 -18.41 -0.63 18.34
CA SER A 67 -19.09 0.23 17.36
C SER A 67 -18.94 1.73 17.65
N GLU A 68 -18.61 2.11 18.89
CA GLU A 68 -18.41 3.50 19.31
C GLU A 68 -17.07 4.06 18.82
N GLU A 69 -16.10 3.20 18.47
CA GLU A 69 -14.76 3.56 17.96
C GLU A 69 -14.69 3.56 16.42
N SER A 70 -15.83 3.84 15.76
CA SER A 70 -16.02 3.62 14.32
C SER A 70 -15.00 4.34 13.43
N GLU A 71 -14.58 5.56 13.78
CA GLU A 71 -13.64 6.34 12.98
C GLU A 71 -12.22 5.75 13.01
N ASP A 72 -11.67 5.49 14.20
CA ASP A 72 -10.34 4.89 14.35
C ASP A 72 -10.33 3.45 13.80
N ALA A 73 -11.43 2.72 13.92
CA ALA A 73 -11.62 1.41 13.28
C ALA A 73 -11.56 1.51 11.75
N LEU A 74 -12.19 2.51 11.14
CA LEU A 74 -12.13 2.75 9.69
C LEU A 74 -10.71 3.14 9.25
N LYS A 75 -10.03 4.01 9.99
CA LYS A 75 -8.62 4.35 9.73
C LYS A 75 -7.75 3.10 9.76
N MET A 76 -7.87 2.27 10.80
CA MET A 76 -7.14 1.01 10.91
C MET A 76 -7.48 0.04 9.77
N LEU A 77 -8.75 -0.08 9.38
CA LEU A 77 -9.17 -0.90 8.25
C LEU A 77 -8.51 -0.43 6.95
N ASN A 78 -8.49 0.88 6.69
CA ASN A 78 -7.83 1.45 5.52
C ASN A 78 -6.33 1.11 5.48
N ILE A 79 -5.63 1.28 6.60
CA ILE A 79 -4.21 0.89 6.72
C ILE A 79 -4.04 -0.61 6.44
N TYR A 80 -4.87 -1.45 7.07
CA TYR A 80 -4.80 -2.91 6.92
C TYR A 80 -4.99 -3.32 5.46
N MET A 81 -5.99 -2.77 4.78
CA MET A 81 -6.30 -3.06 3.39
C MET A 81 -5.13 -2.65 2.49
N VAL A 82 -4.61 -1.43 2.63
CA VAL A 82 -3.45 -0.97 1.85
C VAL A 82 -2.25 -1.90 2.07
N ASN A 83 -1.99 -2.33 3.31
CA ASN A 83 -0.90 -3.24 3.61
C ASN A 83 -1.13 -4.67 3.04
N GLN A 84 -2.35 -5.20 3.11
CA GLN A 84 -2.65 -6.55 2.58
C GLN A 84 -2.63 -6.60 1.05
N PHE A 85 -3.16 -5.59 0.38
CA PHE A 85 -3.22 -5.59 -1.08
C PHE A 85 -1.89 -5.20 -1.73
N PHE A 86 -1.06 -4.39 -1.05
CA PHE A 86 0.12 -3.76 -1.68
C PHE A 86 1.44 -3.97 -0.93
N GLY A 87 1.45 -4.66 0.22
CA GLY A 87 2.65 -4.96 0.99
C GLY A 87 3.50 -6.11 0.42
N THR A 88 4.81 -6.05 0.64
CA THR A 88 5.79 -7.11 0.30
C THR A 88 5.59 -8.38 1.14
N ASP A 89 5.63 -9.53 0.46
CA ASP A 89 5.72 -10.99 0.78
C ASP A 89 5.82 -11.55 2.23
N ASP A 90 5.94 -10.73 3.26
CA ASP A 90 5.82 -11.16 4.66
C ASP A 90 4.56 -10.59 5.32
N GLY A 91 4.22 -9.32 5.07
CA GLY A 91 3.01 -8.60 5.51
C GLY A 91 2.64 -8.61 7.01
N ARG A 92 3.09 -9.60 7.79
CA ARG A 92 2.63 -9.98 9.13
C ARG A 92 3.65 -9.59 10.20
N THR A 93 4.95 -9.65 9.90
CA THR A 93 6.04 -9.36 10.85
C THR A 93 6.67 -7.98 10.63
N THR A 94 6.54 -7.42 9.42
CA THR A 94 7.07 -6.08 9.12
C THR A 94 6.18 -4.98 9.71
N THR A 95 6.80 -4.02 10.40
CA THR A 95 6.12 -2.84 10.93
C THR A 95 5.59 -1.98 9.79
N MET A 96 4.35 -1.51 9.91
CA MET A 96 3.73 -0.69 8.85
C MET A 96 4.39 0.68 8.71
N SER A 97 4.31 1.24 7.50
CA SER A 97 4.93 2.53 7.18
C SER A 97 4.24 3.68 7.91
N GLY A 98 5.03 4.62 8.44
CA GLY A 98 4.52 5.72 9.27
C GLY A 98 3.64 6.70 8.49
N TRP A 99 4.00 7.01 7.25
CA TRP A 99 3.25 7.90 6.37
C TRP A 99 1.80 7.47 6.15
N LEU A 100 1.52 6.17 6.19
CA LEU A 100 0.17 5.64 6.01
C LEU A 100 -0.71 5.95 7.22
N PHE A 101 -0.12 5.99 8.43
CA PHE A 101 -0.82 6.47 9.63
C PHE A 101 -1.10 7.97 9.54
N SER A 102 -0.15 8.78 9.06
CA SER A 102 -0.39 10.21 8.84
C SER A 102 -1.49 10.45 7.81
N LEU A 103 -1.50 9.66 6.72
CA LEU A 103 -2.44 9.82 5.62
C LEU A 103 -3.89 9.51 6.02
N VAL A 104 -4.13 8.48 6.83
CA VAL A 104 -5.51 8.14 7.23
C VAL A 104 -6.11 9.11 8.25
N GLU A 105 -5.30 9.99 8.87
CA GLU A 105 -5.83 11.05 9.73
C GLU A 105 -6.53 12.15 8.94
N ASN A 106 -6.20 12.31 7.66
CA ASN A 106 -6.86 13.26 6.76
C ASN A 106 -7.59 12.48 5.65
N GLU A 107 -8.91 12.29 5.84
CA GLU A 107 -9.74 11.54 4.90
C GLU A 107 -9.70 12.13 3.48
N ASP A 108 -9.73 13.45 3.36
CA ASP A 108 -9.65 14.14 2.06
C ASP A 108 -8.33 13.85 1.34
N GLU A 109 -7.22 13.85 2.07
CA GLU A 109 -5.91 13.48 1.51
C GLU A 109 -5.86 12.00 1.15
N PHE A 110 -6.41 11.11 1.98
CA PHE A 110 -6.44 9.67 1.71
C PHE A 110 -7.24 9.36 0.44
N GLN A 111 -8.39 10.01 0.24
CA GLN A 111 -9.24 9.83 -0.93
C GLN A 111 -8.61 10.41 -2.21
N LYS A 112 -7.89 11.55 -2.09
CA LYS A 112 -7.20 12.19 -3.21
C LYS A 112 -5.82 11.58 -3.50
N PHE A 113 -5.32 10.72 -2.63
CA PHE A 113 -4.03 10.07 -2.80
C PHE A 113 -3.99 9.29 -4.12
N PRO A 114 -2.87 9.37 -4.88
CA PRO A 114 -2.74 8.76 -6.21
C PRO A 114 -2.52 7.24 -6.12
N TRP A 115 -3.46 6.51 -5.51
CA TRP A 115 -3.36 5.06 -5.28
C TRP A 115 -3.00 4.30 -6.56
N GLY A 116 -3.60 4.64 -7.69
CA GLY A 116 -3.31 4.00 -8.96
C GLY A 116 -1.84 4.11 -9.36
N SER A 117 -1.26 5.31 -9.27
CA SER A 117 0.15 5.54 -9.65
C SER A 117 1.13 4.94 -8.65
N TYR A 118 0.81 5.00 -7.35
CA TYR A 118 1.58 4.35 -6.30
C TYR A 118 1.62 2.83 -6.52
N ILE A 119 0.46 2.20 -6.63
CA ILE A 119 0.33 0.73 -6.74
C ILE A 119 0.92 0.22 -8.05
N PHE A 120 0.74 0.94 -9.16
CA PHE A 120 1.33 0.57 -10.45
C PHE A 120 2.86 0.56 -10.38
N SER A 121 3.47 1.56 -9.73
CA SER A 121 4.92 1.63 -9.55
C SER A 121 5.44 0.45 -8.74
N PHE A 122 4.75 0.08 -7.65
CA PHE A 122 5.07 -1.12 -6.86
C PHE A 122 4.91 -2.40 -7.68
N THR A 123 3.80 -2.54 -8.40
CA THR A 123 3.51 -3.71 -9.25
C THR A 123 4.59 -3.90 -10.30
N LEU A 124 5.02 -2.82 -10.96
CA LEU A 124 6.12 -2.87 -11.92
C LEU A 124 7.45 -3.24 -11.26
N TYR A 125 7.74 -2.74 -10.07
CA TYR A 125 8.94 -3.09 -9.31
C TYR A 125 8.98 -4.59 -8.99
N PHE A 126 7.91 -5.13 -8.41
CA PHE A 126 7.81 -6.56 -8.07
C PHE A 126 7.89 -7.46 -9.30
N LEU A 127 7.15 -7.12 -10.36
CA LEU A 127 7.19 -7.92 -11.59
C LEU A 127 8.60 -7.96 -12.17
N LYS A 128 9.30 -6.82 -12.19
CA LYS A 128 10.71 -6.78 -12.63
C LYS A 128 11.62 -7.62 -11.73
N ASP A 129 11.46 -7.54 -10.41
CA ASP A 129 12.27 -8.32 -9.45
C ASP A 129 12.04 -9.83 -9.59
N ILE A 130 10.78 -10.27 -9.65
CA ILE A 130 10.40 -11.68 -9.87
C ILE A 130 10.94 -12.17 -11.20
N LEU A 131 10.82 -11.38 -12.27
CA LEU A 131 11.34 -11.75 -13.58
C LEU A 131 12.86 -11.88 -13.56
N LYS A 132 13.59 -10.98 -12.89
CA LYS A 132 15.05 -11.10 -12.70
C LYS A 132 15.41 -12.40 -11.99
N LYS A 133 14.77 -12.70 -10.85
CA LYS A 133 15.01 -13.92 -10.07
C LYS A 133 14.75 -15.19 -10.89
N ARG A 134 13.66 -15.22 -11.65
CA ARG A 134 13.33 -16.35 -12.54
C ARG A 134 14.28 -16.47 -13.73
N LEU A 135 14.72 -15.35 -14.31
CA LEU A 135 15.70 -15.34 -15.39
C LEU A 135 17.06 -15.90 -14.94
N HIS A 136 17.54 -15.52 -13.75
CA HIS A 136 18.74 -16.12 -13.16
C HIS A 136 18.58 -17.64 -13.01
N LYS A 137 17.47 -18.10 -12.40
CA LYS A 137 17.18 -19.52 -12.23
C LYS A 137 17.11 -20.31 -13.54
N LEU A 138 16.58 -19.72 -14.61
CA LEU A 138 16.49 -20.35 -15.94
C LEU A 138 17.82 -20.37 -16.70
N ARG A 139 18.75 -19.49 -16.35
CA ARG A 139 20.09 -19.42 -16.97
C ARG A 139 21.12 -20.33 -16.30
N GLY A 140 20.77 -21.00 -15.20
CA GLY A 140 21.65 -21.96 -14.53
C GLY A 140 22.81 -21.32 -13.78
N GLU A 141 22.66 -20.05 -13.37
CA GLU A 141 23.55 -19.34 -12.44
C GLU A 141 22.95 -19.30 -11.04
#